data_AF-A0A8E1RII8-F1
#
_entry.id   AF-A0A8E1RII8-F1
#
_cell.length_a   1.000
_cell.length_b   1.000
_cell.length_c   1.000
_cell.angle_alpha   90.00
_cell.angle_beta   90.00
_cell.angle_gamma   90.00
#
_symmetry.space_group_name_H-M   'P 1'
#
loop_
_entity.id
_entity.type
_entity.pdbx_description
1 polymer ?
#
loop_
_entity_poly.entity_id
_entity_poly.type
_entity_poly.pdbx_seq_one_letter_code
_entity_poly.pdbx_strand_id
1 'polypeptide(L)'
;MAKKQTAGRDALGDFAPKFAELNDDVLFGEVWSRQSKLSARDRSMITCASLMSQGLFPQLEAHMKMAKANGVTKDEMVEIITQLAFYAGWPKAWSAFGIAKKIFKS
;
A
#
# COMPACT_ATOMS: atom_id res chain seq x y z
N MET A 1 12.65 10.17 -11.55
CA MET A 1 12.66 8.71 -11.32
C MET A 1 12.17 8.46 -9.90
N ALA A 2 11.41 7.39 -9.65
CA ALA A 2 11.03 7.04 -8.30
C ALA A 2 12.28 6.74 -7.46
N LYS A 3 12.29 7.13 -6.18
CA LYS A 3 13.40 6.84 -5.26
C LYS A 3 13.61 5.32 -5.21
N LYS A 4 14.87 4.87 -5.35
CA LYS A 4 15.20 3.44 -5.25
C LYS A 4 14.81 2.90 -3.88
N GLN A 5 14.05 1.81 -3.85
CA GLN A 5 13.66 1.13 -2.62
C GLN A 5 14.78 0.21 -2.16
N THR A 6 15.09 0.24 -0.86
CA THR A 6 16.12 -0.61 -0.22
C THR A 6 15.63 -1.28 1.06
N ALA A 7 14.37 -1.08 1.45
CA ALA A 7 13.83 -1.58 2.71
C ALA A 7 13.96 -3.11 2.87
N GLY A 8 13.92 -3.88 1.78
CA GLY A 8 14.12 -5.32 1.82
C GLY A 8 15.53 -5.66 2.30
N ARG A 9 16.55 -5.11 1.64
CA ARG A 9 17.96 -5.32 2.04
C ARG A 9 18.28 -4.73 3.40
N ASP A 10 17.77 -3.55 3.71
CA ASP A 10 18.04 -2.88 4.98
C ASP A 10 17.46 -3.65 6.18
N ALA A 11 16.28 -4.27 6.03
CA ALA A 11 15.62 -4.98 7.12
C ALA A 11 15.90 -6.48 7.16
N LEU A 12 16.12 -7.11 6.01
CA LEU A 12 16.14 -8.57 5.87
C LEU A 12 17.36 -9.09 5.09
N GLY A 13 18.34 -8.24 4.77
CA GLY A 13 19.50 -8.61 3.95
C GLY A 13 20.26 -9.83 4.48
N ASP A 14 20.52 -9.87 5.79
CA ASP A 14 21.26 -10.99 6.40
C ASP A 14 20.35 -12.20 6.69
N PHE A 15 19.09 -11.96 7.05
CA PHE A 15 18.16 -13.01 7.50
C PHE A 15 17.49 -13.75 6.33
N ALA A 16 17.04 -13.01 5.31
CA ALA A 16 16.33 -13.54 4.16
C ALA A 16 16.80 -12.83 2.86
N PRO A 17 18.08 -13.01 2.47
CA PRO A 17 18.73 -12.23 1.39
C PRO A 17 17.97 -12.28 0.07
N LYS A 18 17.45 -13.46 -0.31
CA LYS A 18 16.72 -13.58 -1.57
C LYS A 18 15.37 -12.86 -1.54
N PHE A 19 14.68 -12.88 -0.40
CA PHE A 19 13.43 -12.14 -0.26
C PHE A 19 13.69 -10.62 -0.31
N ALA A 20 14.73 -10.16 0.37
CA ALA A 20 15.19 -8.78 0.34
C ALA A 20 15.50 -8.30 -1.09
N GLU A 21 16.25 -9.10 -1.86
CA GLU A 21 16.55 -8.84 -3.27
C GLU A 21 15.27 -8.75 -4.12
N LEU A 22 14.37 -9.73 -4.02
CA LEU A 22 13.12 -9.75 -4.80
C LEU A 22 12.20 -8.57 -4.45
N ASN A 23 12.15 -8.16 -3.18
CA ASN A 23 11.39 -6.99 -2.75
C ASN A 23 11.92 -5.71 -3.43
N ASP A 24 13.22 -5.48 -3.35
CA ASP A 24 13.80 -4.22 -3.81
C ASP A 24 13.89 -4.16 -5.33
N ASP A 25 14.37 -5.23 -5.98
CA ASP A 25 14.68 -5.23 -7.40
C ASP A 25 13.46 -5.56 -8.25
N VAL A 26 12.73 -6.63 -7.91
CA VAL A 26 11.61 -7.09 -8.73
C VAL A 26 10.32 -6.35 -8.38
N LEU A 27 9.89 -6.39 -7.12
CA LEU A 27 8.63 -5.76 -6.72
C LEU A 27 8.71 -4.24 -6.94
N PHE A 28 9.66 -3.55 -6.31
CA PHE A 28 9.75 -2.10 -6.42
C PHE A 28 10.53 -1.61 -7.65
N GLY A 29 11.65 -2.27 -7.98
CA GLY A 29 12.49 -1.90 -9.12
C GLY A 29 11.89 -2.19 -10.50
N GLU A 30 11.04 -3.21 -10.64
CA GLU A 30 10.39 -3.55 -11.92
C GLU A 30 8.88 -3.35 -11.91
N VAL A 31 8.13 -3.94 -10.98
CA VAL A 31 6.66 -3.93 -11.08
C VAL A 31 6.08 -2.55 -10.75
N TRP A 32 6.50 -1.94 -9.65
CA TRP A 32 6.05 -0.59 -9.26
C TRP A 32 6.68 0.53 -10.11
N SER A 33 7.82 0.27 -10.76
CA SER A 33 8.48 1.26 -11.62
C SER A 33 7.82 1.43 -12.99
N ARG A 34 6.92 0.50 -13.40
CA ARG A 34 6.09 0.56 -14.62
C ARG A 34 4.99 1.63 -14.56
N GLN A 35 5.35 2.86 -14.20
CA GLN A 35 4.44 3.99 -14.01
C GLN A 35 3.87 4.55 -15.32
N SER A 36 4.54 4.31 -16.46
CA SER A 36 4.02 4.64 -17.79
C SER A 36 2.82 3.79 -18.21
N LYS A 37 2.53 2.69 -17.49
CA LYS A 37 1.40 1.78 -17.76
C LYS A 37 0.28 1.92 -16.74
N LEU A 38 0.63 2.09 -15.47
CA LEU A 38 -0.30 2.35 -14.38
C LEU A 38 0.42 3.17 -13.33
N SER A 39 -0.15 4.33 -12.99
CA SER A 39 0.49 5.31 -12.12
C SER A 39 0.78 4.74 -10.72
N ALA A 40 1.75 5.33 -10.02
CA ALA A 40 2.02 4.95 -8.63
C ALA A 40 0.80 5.20 -7.72
N ARG A 41 0.02 6.24 -8.01
CA ARG A 41 -1.24 6.55 -7.33
C ARG A 41 -2.26 5.41 -7.47
N ASP A 42 -2.52 4.97 -8.69
CA ASP A 42 -3.54 3.94 -8.95
C ASP A 42 -3.08 2.57 -8.45
N ARG A 43 -1.78 2.25 -8.57
CA ARG A 43 -1.20 1.05 -7.94
C ARG A 43 -1.41 1.08 -6.43
N SER A 44 -1.15 2.20 -5.78
CA SER A 44 -1.40 2.36 -4.35
C SER A 44 -2.87 2.13 -3.98
N MET A 45 -3.83 2.66 -4.76
CA MET A 45 -5.25 2.41 -4.51
C MET A 45 -5.59 0.93 -4.59
N ILE A 46 -5.17 0.24 -5.66
CA ILE A 46 -5.46 -1.19 -5.87
C ILE A 46 -4.77 -2.06 -4.82
N THR A 47 -3.54 -1.74 -4.42
CA THR A 47 -2.85 -2.46 -3.35
C THR A 47 -3.55 -2.27 -2.01
N CYS A 48 -3.97 -1.05 -1.66
CA CYS A 48 -4.75 -0.81 -0.44
C CYS A 48 -6.07 -1.59 -0.45
N ALA A 49 -6.77 -1.60 -1.59
CA ALA A 49 -8.02 -2.34 -1.75
C ALA A 49 -7.81 -3.85 -1.54
N SER A 50 -6.76 -4.42 -2.13
CA SER A 50 -6.41 -5.83 -1.99
C SER A 50 -6.04 -6.21 -0.55
N LEU A 51 -5.21 -5.40 0.11
CA LEU A 51 -4.78 -5.64 1.49
C LEU A 51 -5.95 -5.53 2.48
N MET A 52 -6.81 -4.52 2.32
CA MET A 52 -8.02 -4.39 3.12
C MET A 52 -8.93 -5.60 2.93
N SER A 53 -9.12 -6.05 1.68
CA SER A 53 -10.02 -7.17 1.37
C SER A 53 -9.58 -8.48 2.03
N GLN A 54 -8.27 -8.69 2.15
CA GLN A 54 -7.65 -9.83 2.82
C GLN A 54 -7.54 -9.67 4.35
N GLY A 55 -7.75 -8.47 4.89
CA GLY A 55 -7.56 -8.18 6.33
C GLY A 55 -6.10 -8.04 6.76
N LEU A 56 -5.19 -7.73 5.83
CA LEU A 56 -3.75 -7.57 6.08
C LEU A 56 -3.43 -6.15 6.60
N PHE A 57 -3.97 -5.81 7.77
CA PHE A 57 -3.95 -4.45 8.32
C PHE A 57 -2.55 -3.87 8.62
N PRO A 58 -1.56 -4.63 9.11
CA PRO A 58 -0.21 -4.10 9.30
C PRO A 58 0.43 -3.59 7.99
N GLN A 59 0.24 -4.33 6.91
CA GLN A 59 0.69 -3.96 5.57
C GLN A 59 -0.17 -2.82 5.00
N LEU A 60 -1.48 -2.83 5.27
CA LEU A 60 -2.38 -1.77 4.85
C LEU A 60 -1.93 -0.40 5.37
N GLU A 61 -1.48 -0.31 6.63
CA GLU A 61 -0.97 0.95 7.19
C GLU A 61 0.21 1.51 6.39
N ALA A 62 1.20 0.67 6.09
CA ALA A 62 2.36 1.08 5.29
C ALA A 62 1.94 1.53 3.88
N HIS A 63 1.05 0.78 3.24
CA HIS A 63 0.58 1.08 1.88
C HIS A 63 -0.34 2.30 1.83
N MET A 64 -1.13 2.60 2.87
CA MET A 64 -1.91 3.84 2.97
C MET A 64 -1.01 5.07 3.10
N LYS A 65 0.10 4.99 3.86
CA LYS A 65 1.10 6.08 3.92
C LYS A 65 1.73 6.32 2.55
N MET A 66 2.07 5.24 1.85
CA MET A 66 2.59 5.32 0.48
C MET A 66 1.53 5.86 -0.50
N ALA A 67 0.26 5.47 -0.36
CA ALA A 67 -0.85 5.99 -1.16
C ALA A 67 -0.98 7.50 -1.01
N LYS A 68 -0.96 8.01 0.23
CA LYS A 68 -0.96 9.46 0.51
C LYS A 68 0.23 10.16 -0.14
N ALA A 69 1.43 9.61 0.00
CA ALA A 69 2.64 10.17 -0.63
C ALA A 69 2.57 10.17 -2.17
N ASN A 70 1.89 9.19 -2.76
CA ASN A 70 1.63 9.09 -4.20
C ASN A 70 0.43 9.93 -4.67
N GLY A 71 -0.18 10.73 -3.78
CA GLY A 71 -1.24 11.67 -4.14
C GLY A 71 -2.67 11.14 -4.04
N VAL A 72 -2.91 9.98 -3.40
CA VAL A 72 -4.27 9.57 -3.04
C VAL A 72 -4.80 10.50 -1.96
N THR A 73 -5.97 11.08 -2.17
CA THR A 73 -6.55 12.04 -1.24
C THR A 73 -7.22 11.34 -0.06
N LYS A 74 -7.52 12.11 0.99
CA LYS A 74 -8.32 11.63 2.12
C LYS A 74 -9.69 11.14 1.64
N ASP A 75 -10.35 11.92 0.80
CA ASP A 75 -11.71 11.62 0.33
C ASP A 75 -11.72 10.35 -0.53
N GLU A 76 -10.73 10.19 -1.41
CA GLU A 76 -10.57 8.96 -2.20
C GLU A 76 -10.34 7.72 -1.32
N MET A 77 -9.51 7.83 -0.28
CA MET A 77 -9.29 6.71 0.64
C MET A 77 -10.56 6.37 1.43
N VAL A 78 -11.32 7.39 1.84
CA VAL A 78 -12.62 7.19 2.51
C VAL A 78 -13.58 6.45 1.58
N GLU A 79 -13.72 6.88 0.33
CA GLU A 79 -14.61 6.24 -0.65
C GLU A 79 -14.17 4.80 -0.96
N ILE A 80 -12.87 4.53 -1.09
CA ILE A 80 -12.37 3.16 -1.30
C ILE A 80 -12.79 2.25 -0.13
N ILE A 81 -12.57 2.69 1.11
CA ILE A 81 -12.89 1.87 2.30
C ILE A 81 -14.41 1.67 2.39
N THR A 82 -15.21 2.72 2.16
CA THR A 82 -16.67 2.65 2.17
C THR A 82 -17.18 1.66 1.12
N GLN A 83 -16.69 1.76 -0.12
CA GLN A 83 -17.06 0.85 -1.20
C GLN A 83 -16.71 -0.60 -0.85
N LEU A 84 -15.50 -0.84 -0.36
CA LEU A 84 -15.04 -2.20 -0.01
C LEU A 84 -15.76 -2.78 1.21
N ALA A 85 -16.38 -1.98 2.06
CA ALA A 85 -17.18 -2.49 3.16
C ALA A 85 -18.31 -3.43 2.67
N PHE A 86 -18.87 -3.17 1.49
CA PHE A 86 -19.91 -3.99 0.85
C PHE A 86 -19.36 -5.28 0.23
N TYR A 87 -18.12 -5.27 -0.28
CA TYR A 87 -17.53 -6.41 -0.99
C TYR A 87 -16.62 -7.29 -0.13
N ALA A 88 -16.03 -6.71 0.92
CA ALA A 88 -15.04 -7.36 1.78
C ALA A 88 -15.46 -7.49 3.25
N GLY A 89 -16.56 -6.84 3.64
CA GLY A 89 -17.20 -6.94 4.94
C GLY A 89 -16.96 -5.74 5.86
N TRP A 90 -18.03 -5.35 6.57
CA TRP A 90 -18.05 -4.22 7.50
C TRP A 90 -16.97 -4.24 8.59
N PRO A 91 -16.64 -5.40 9.22
CA PRO A 91 -15.58 -5.46 10.24
C PRO A 91 -14.21 -5.01 9.72
N LYS A 92 -13.89 -5.33 8.45
CA LYS A 92 -12.61 -4.91 7.85
C LYS A 92 -12.57 -3.41 7.58
N ALA A 93 -13.71 -2.82 7.21
CA ALA A 93 -13.83 -1.38 7.04
C ALA A 93 -13.63 -0.63 8.36
N TRP A 94 -14.21 -1.10 9.46
CA TRP A 94 -13.96 -0.53 10.81
C TRP A 94 -12.49 -0.51 11.18
N SER A 95 -11.78 -1.64 10.97
CA SER A 95 -10.33 -1.71 11.19
C SER A 95 -9.55 -0.77 10.28
N ALA A 96 -9.91 -0.70 8.97
CA ALA A 96 -9.25 0.16 7.99
C ALA A 96 -9.45 1.66 8.30
N PHE A 97 -10.65 2.08 8.69
CA PHE A 97 -10.91 3.47 9.07
C PHE A 97 -10.11 3.92 10.30
N GLY A 98 -9.90 3.03 11.27
CA GLY A 98 -9.03 3.29 12.42
C GLY A 98 -7.59 3.64 12.01
N ILE A 99 -7.10 3.04 10.93
CA ILE A 99 -5.77 3.31 10.35
C ILE A 99 -5.82 4.59 9.51
N ALA A 100 -6.80 4.72 8.61
CA ALA A 100 -6.94 5.87 7.72
C ALA A 100 -7.03 7.19 8.51
N LYS A 101 -7.79 7.21 9.61
CA LYS A 101 -7.91 8.39 10.50
C LYS A 101 -6.58 8.82 11.11
N LYS A 102 -5.60 7.92 11.27
CA LYS A 102 -4.26 8.26 11.76
C LYS A 102 -3.38 8.89 10.68
N ILE A 103 -3.49 8.41 9.44
CA ILE A 103 -2.62 8.78 8.31
C ILE A 103 -3.11 10.06 7.63
N PHE A 104 -4.42 10.20 7.45
CA PHE A 104 -5.06 11.30 6.72
C PHE A 104 -5.60 12.38 7.67
N LYS A 105 -4.95 12.57 8.83
CA LYS A 105 -5.24 13.73 9.69
C LYS A 105 -4.98 15.01 8.91
N SER A 106 -5.91 15.94 9.05
CA SER A 106 -5.88 17.30 8.51
C SER A 106 -4.58 18.01 8.90
#